data_AF-A0A6C0LKW1-F1
#
_entry.id   AF-A0A6C0LKW1-F1
#
_cell.length_a   1.000
_cell.length_b   1.000
_cell.length_c   1.000
_cell.angle_alpha   90.00
_cell.angle_beta   90.00
_cell.angle_gamma   90.00
#
_symmetry.space_group_name_H-M   'P 1'
#
loop_
_entity.id
_entity.type
_entity.pdbx_description
1 polymer ?
#
loop_
_entity_poly.entity_id
_entity_poly.type
_entity_poly.pdbx_seq_one_letter_code
_entity_poly.pdbx_strand_id
1 'polypeptide(L)'
;MEPIDDYLDRYQMQALTPDAILSGWTSNSLILLTSAMLFFHICQQNSIKIRGSGNKLPAYISISLIVISIVYNFASLRGFQIRITQVMDYCKRDSKCSDEHVNNLNNMKLRNLILGYLLMGIESLVAYLIFFSL
;
A
#
# COMPACT_ATOMS: atom_id res chain seq x y z
N MET A 1 39.39 6.93 8.91
CA MET A 1 38.24 6.87 9.85
C MET A 1 37.17 7.76 9.22
N GLU A 2 36.26 7.17 8.45
CA GLU A 2 35.20 7.89 7.74
C GLU A 2 34.07 8.17 8.77
N PRO A 3 33.50 9.39 8.82
CA PRO A 3 32.68 9.85 9.94
C PRO A 3 31.37 9.05 10.04
N ILE A 4 31.00 8.71 11.28
CA ILE A 4 29.85 7.85 11.61
C ILE A 4 28.52 8.42 11.07
N ASP A 5 28.41 9.75 10.94
CA ASP A 5 27.22 10.44 10.44
C ASP A 5 26.93 10.13 8.95
N ASP A 6 27.96 9.95 8.13
CA ASP A 6 27.81 9.71 6.68
C ASP A 6 27.35 8.27 6.35
N TYR A 7 27.51 7.35 7.30
CA TYR A 7 26.96 5.99 7.20
C TYR A 7 25.52 5.93 7.68
N LEU A 8 25.19 6.67 8.74
CA LEU A 8 23.83 6.74 9.27
C LEU A 8 22.87 7.31 8.21
N ASP A 9 23.29 8.35 7.49
CA ASP A 9 22.54 8.92 6.37
C ASP A 9 22.40 7.95 5.19
N ARG A 10 23.42 7.13 4.88
CA ARG A 10 23.35 6.14 3.80
C ARG A 10 22.34 5.03 4.08
N TYR A 11 22.34 4.49 5.30
CA TYR A 11 21.37 3.48 5.70
C TYR A 11 19.98 4.08 5.91
N GLN A 12 19.88 5.30 6.46
CA GLN A 12 18.62 6.03 6.53
C GLN A 12 18.08 6.36 5.15
N MET A 13 18.86 6.77 4.16
CA MET A 13 18.37 6.96 2.78
C MET A 13 17.90 5.63 2.14
N GLN A 14 18.59 4.53 2.41
CA GLN A 14 18.14 3.18 1.99
C GLN A 14 16.91 2.68 2.77
N ALA A 15 16.63 3.20 3.95
CA ALA A 15 15.44 2.91 4.76
C ALA A 15 14.28 3.92 4.56
N LEU A 16 14.58 5.17 4.17
CA LEU A 16 13.63 6.22 3.78
C LEU A 16 13.06 5.93 2.38
N THR A 17 13.81 5.24 1.51
CA THR A 17 13.25 4.75 0.24
C THR A 17 12.04 3.82 0.45
N PRO A 18 12.03 2.89 1.43
CA PRO A 18 10.83 2.15 1.81
C PRO A 18 9.63 3.01 2.23
N ASP A 19 9.83 4.06 3.03
CA ASP A 19 8.75 4.96 3.47
C ASP A 19 8.25 5.87 2.33
N ALA A 20 9.15 6.33 1.45
CA ALA A 20 8.78 7.06 0.25
C ALA A 20 7.97 6.16 -0.73
N ILE A 21 8.38 4.90 -0.87
CA ILE A 21 7.63 3.90 -1.65
C ILE A 21 6.27 3.63 -0.99
N LEU A 22 6.21 3.49 0.33
CA LEU A 22 4.97 3.26 1.07
C LEU A 22 4.03 4.48 1.01
N SER A 23 4.56 5.69 1.07
CA SER A 23 3.79 6.94 0.96
C SER A 23 3.21 7.12 -0.44
N GLY A 24 4.02 6.91 -1.49
CA GLY A 24 3.55 6.92 -2.87
C GLY A 24 2.53 5.80 -3.13
N TRP A 25 2.75 4.64 -2.52
CA TRP A 25 1.85 3.51 -2.57
C TRP A 25 0.48 3.80 -1.92
N THR A 26 0.49 4.25 -0.67
CA THR A 26 -0.74 4.59 0.09
C THR A 26 -1.52 5.69 -0.63
N SER A 27 -0.83 6.68 -1.19
CA SER A 27 -1.44 7.76 -1.97
C SER A 27 -2.12 7.22 -3.24
N ASN A 28 -1.45 6.35 -4.00
CA ASN A 28 -2.04 5.75 -5.20
C ASN A 28 -3.25 4.87 -4.87
N SER A 29 -3.19 4.07 -3.82
CA SER A 29 -4.30 3.21 -3.40
C SER A 29 -5.51 4.02 -2.93
N LEU A 30 -5.28 5.12 -2.19
CA LEU A 30 -6.34 6.06 -1.82
C LEU A 30 -6.96 6.76 -3.04
N ILE A 31 -6.15 7.16 -4.02
CA ILE A 31 -6.64 7.76 -5.28
C ILE A 31 -7.51 6.75 -6.03
N LEU A 32 -7.02 5.52 -6.22
CA LEU A 32 -7.75 4.46 -6.91
C LEU A 32 -9.06 4.11 -6.20
N LEU A 33 -9.04 3.98 -4.87
CA LEU A 33 -10.23 3.71 -4.06
C LEU A 33 -11.24 4.85 -4.15
N THR A 34 -10.78 6.10 -4.03
CA THR A 34 -11.64 7.28 -4.11
C THR A 34 -12.24 7.43 -5.50
N SER A 35 -11.46 7.23 -6.56
CA SER A 35 -11.95 7.23 -7.93
C SER A 35 -12.95 6.12 -8.19
N ALA A 36 -12.72 4.90 -7.67
CA ALA A 36 -13.64 3.78 -7.81
C ALA A 36 -14.98 4.03 -7.08
N MET A 37 -14.94 4.60 -5.87
CA MET A 37 -16.14 5.02 -5.13
C MET A 37 -16.87 6.17 -5.83
N LEU A 38 -16.14 7.18 -6.30
CA LEU A 38 -16.72 8.32 -7.01
C LEU A 38 -17.43 7.87 -8.29
N PHE A 39 -16.80 6.98 -9.06
CA PHE A 39 -17.38 6.39 -10.25
C PHE A 39 -18.65 5.60 -9.92
N PHE A 40 -18.60 4.75 -8.89
CA PHE A 40 -19.75 4.00 -8.42
C PHE A 40 -20.92 4.92 -8.01
N HIS A 41 -20.63 5.97 -7.25
CA HIS A 41 -21.62 6.94 -6.78
C HIS A 41 -22.27 7.73 -7.92
N ILE A 42 -21.47 8.23 -8.88
CA ILE A 42 -21.96 8.95 -10.06
C ILE A 42 -22.85 8.05 -10.92
N CYS A 43 -22.50 6.77 -11.06
CA CYS A 43 -23.32 5.80 -11.78
C CYS A 43 -24.61 5.44 -11.05
N GLN A 44 -24.60 5.34 -9.71
CA GLN A 44 -25.81 5.10 -8.92
C GLN A 44 -26.79 6.29 -8.91
N GLN A 45 -26.28 7.53 -8.91
CA GLN A 45 -27.12 8.74 -8.93
C GLN A 45 -27.79 9.05 -10.28
N ASN A 46 -27.78 8.12 -11.25
CA ASN A 46 -28.45 8.22 -12.55
C ASN A 46 -27.94 9.36 -13.48
N SER A 47 -26.76 9.95 -13.23
CA SER A 47 -26.20 10.97 -14.12
C SER A 47 -25.89 10.40 -15.52
N ILE A 48 -25.55 9.11 -15.61
CA ILE A 48 -25.33 8.39 -16.86
C ILE A 48 -26.30 7.20 -16.90
N LYS A 49 -27.49 7.39 -17.49
CA LYS A 49 -28.39 6.28 -17.80
C LYS A 49 -27.78 5.43 -18.91
N ILE A 50 -26.99 4.42 -18.54
CA ILE A 50 -26.51 3.40 -19.48
C ILE A 50 -27.73 2.58 -19.90
N ARG A 51 -28.35 2.96 -21.03
CA ARG A 51 -29.58 2.37 -21.55
C ARG A 51 -29.26 1.02 -22.20
N GLY A 52 -29.23 -0.05 -21.40
CA GLY A 52 -29.11 -1.43 -21.88
C GLY A 52 -28.47 -2.40 -20.88
N SER A 53 -29.12 -3.55 -20.66
CA SER A 53 -28.72 -4.72 -19.87
C SER A 53 -28.15 -4.46 -18.45
N GLY A 54 -29.02 -3.97 -17.56
CA GLY A 54 -28.85 -4.03 -16.10
C GLY A 54 -27.84 -3.03 -15.54
N ASN A 55 -28.21 -2.32 -14.47
CA ASN A 55 -27.40 -1.37 -13.69
C ASN A 55 -26.11 -1.95 -13.05
N LYS A 56 -25.57 -3.05 -13.59
CA LYS A 56 -24.52 -3.89 -13.01
C LYS A 56 -23.13 -3.59 -13.60
N LEU A 57 -23.06 -3.02 -14.81
CA LEU A 57 -21.80 -2.64 -15.48
C LEU A 57 -20.89 -1.74 -14.62
N PRO A 58 -21.37 -0.64 -14.00
CA PRO A 58 -20.50 0.22 -13.19
C PRO A 58 -20.00 -0.50 -11.93
N ALA A 59 -20.81 -1.37 -11.33
CA ALA A 59 -20.41 -2.15 -10.17
C ALA A 59 -19.28 -3.14 -10.52
N TYR A 60 -19.35 -3.81 -11.68
CA TYR A 60 -18.27 -4.68 -12.15
C TYR A 60 -16.96 -3.93 -12.43
N ILE A 61 -17.04 -2.73 -13.00
CA ILE A 61 -15.87 -1.87 -13.25
C ILE A 61 -15.25 -1.45 -11.92
N SER A 62 -16.05 -1.00 -10.95
CA SER A 62 -15.57 -0.61 -9.63
C SER A 62 -14.93 -1.78 -8.88
N ILE A 63 -15.54 -2.97 -8.90
CA ILE A 63 -14.94 -4.18 -8.29
C ILE A 63 -13.61 -4.52 -8.97
N SER A 64 -13.53 -4.43 -10.30
CA SER A 64 -12.30 -4.72 -11.05
C SER A 64 -11.16 -3.75 -10.68
N LEU A 65 -11.47 -2.45 -10.55
CA LEU A 65 -10.51 -1.45 -10.09
C LEU A 65 -10.03 -1.71 -8.66
N ILE A 66 -10.94 -2.10 -7.77
CA ILE A 66 -10.58 -2.46 -6.39
C ILE A 66 -9.69 -3.70 -6.36
N VAL A 67 -10.00 -4.75 -7.15
CA VAL A 67 -9.15 -5.95 -7.24
C VAL A 67 -7.76 -5.61 -7.75
N ILE A 68 -7.64 -4.75 -8.76
CA ILE A 68 -6.34 -4.29 -9.25
C ILE A 68 -5.58 -3.54 -8.15
N SER A 69 -6.27 -2.69 -7.38
CA SER A 69 -5.68 -2.00 -6.22
C SER A 69 -5.15 -2.98 -5.18
N ILE A 70 -5.93 -4.00 -4.82
CA ILE A 70 -5.54 -5.04 -3.85
C ILE A 70 -4.30 -5.81 -4.35
N VAL A 71 -4.25 -6.17 -5.63
CA VAL A 71 -3.08 -6.88 -6.22
C VAL A 71 -1.83 -5.99 -6.20
N TYR A 72 -1.98 -4.72 -6.56
CA TYR A 72 -0.90 -3.74 -6.50
C TYR A 72 -0.41 -3.55 -5.05
N ASN A 73 -1.35 -3.48 -4.11
CA ASN A 73 -1.10 -3.42 -2.67
C ASN A 73 -0.27 -4.60 -2.19
N PHE A 74 -0.68 -5.81 -2.56
CA PHE A 74 0.05 -7.01 -2.20
C PHE A 74 1.48 -7.04 -2.78
N ALA A 75 1.63 -6.70 -4.06
CA ALA A 75 2.94 -6.67 -4.72
C ALA A 75 3.89 -5.64 -4.08
N SER A 76 3.38 -4.45 -3.78
CA SER A 76 4.11 -3.38 -3.11
C SER A 76 4.55 -3.79 -1.69
N LEU A 77 3.62 -4.34 -0.91
CA LEU A 77 3.89 -4.80 0.46
C LEU A 77 4.96 -5.88 0.49
N ARG A 78 4.93 -6.82 -0.46
CA ARG A 78 5.95 -7.86 -0.60
C ARG A 78 7.31 -7.28 -0.98
N GLY A 79 7.34 -6.32 -1.90
CA GLY A 79 8.58 -5.60 -2.26
C GLY A 79 9.19 -4.86 -1.07
N PHE A 80 8.35 -4.19 -0.27
CA PHE A 80 8.75 -3.53 0.97
C PHE A 80 9.33 -4.52 1.98
N GLN A 81 8.68 -5.67 2.21
CA GLN A 81 9.20 -6.70 3.11
C GLN A 81 10.59 -7.20 2.72
N ILE A 82 10.80 -7.44 1.42
CA ILE A 82 12.10 -7.92 0.93
C ILE A 82 13.17 -6.85 1.15
N ARG A 83 12.91 -5.60 0.76
CA ARG A 83 13.88 -4.50 0.91
C ARG A 83 14.25 -4.24 2.36
N ILE A 84 13.27 -4.13 3.26
CA ILE A 84 13.56 -3.84 4.67
C ILE A 84 14.29 -5.01 5.34
N THR A 85 13.98 -6.25 4.95
CA THR A 85 14.69 -7.44 5.46
C THR A 85 16.13 -7.47 4.95
N GLN A 86 16.37 -7.13 3.67
CA GLN A 86 17.72 -6.97 3.14
C GLN A 86 18.52 -5.91 3.90
N VAL A 87 17.94 -4.73 4.16
CA VAL A 87 18.61 -3.67 4.93
C VAL A 87 18.91 -4.14 6.35
N MET A 88 17.98 -4.83 7.02
CA MET A 88 18.23 -5.43 8.34
C MET A 88 19.37 -6.47 8.31
N ASP A 89 19.43 -7.31 7.29
CA ASP A 89 20.48 -8.34 7.14
C ASP A 89 21.85 -7.74 6.80
N TYR A 90 21.90 -6.58 6.12
CA TYR A 90 23.12 -5.81 5.94
C TYR A 90 23.54 -5.16 7.26
N CYS A 91 22.62 -4.55 8.01
CA CYS A 91 22.91 -3.92 9.30
C CYS A 91 23.46 -4.94 10.31
N LYS A 92 22.85 -6.13 10.41
CA LYS A 92 23.33 -7.21 11.31
C LYS A 92 24.71 -7.75 10.95
N ARG A 93 25.12 -7.66 9.68
CA ARG A 93 26.45 -8.09 9.22
C ARG A 93 27.51 -7.01 9.47
N ASP A 94 27.11 -5.76 9.63
CA ASP A 94 28.00 -4.65 9.93
C ASP A 94 28.14 -4.50 11.45
N SER A 95 29.33 -4.77 11.99
CA SER A 95 29.65 -4.70 13.43
C SER A 95 29.42 -3.33 14.09
N LYS A 96 29.08 -2.30 13.30
CA LYS A 96 28.80 -0.94 13.74
C LYS A 96 27.31 -0.63 13.92
N CYS A 97 26.41 -1.54 13.54
CA CYS A 97 24.97 -1.33 13.69
C CYS A 97 24.56 -1.61 15.14
N SER A 98 23.98 -0.60 15.82
CA SER A 98 23.42 -0.76 17.16
C SER A 98 22.15 -1.63 17.11
N ASP A 99 21.99 -2.53 18.08
CA ASP A 99 20.78 -3.37 18.24
C ASP A 99 19.49 -2.54 18.32
N GLU A 100 19.58 -1.32 18.86
CA GLU A 100 18.48 -0.36 18.92
C GLU A 100 18.00 0.07 17.53
N HIS A 101 18.92 0.17 16.56
CA HIS A 101 18.62 0.55 15.18
C HIS A 101 17.90 -0.58 14.44
N VAL A 102 18.33 -1.82 14.66
CA VAL A 102 17.65 -3.02 14.11
C VAL A 102 16.25 -3.15 14.69
N ASN A 103 16.07 -2.86 15.98
CA ASN A 103 14.77 -2.89 16.63
C ASN A 103 13.82 -1.81 16.09
N ASN A 104 14.33 -0.59 15.84
CA ASN A 104 13.55 0.48 15.26
C ASN A 104 13.11 0.14 13.82
N LEU A 105 14.00 -0.44 12.99
CA LEU A 105 13.64 -0.93 11.65
C LEU A 105 12.56 -2.02 11.71
N ASN A 106 12.62 -2.91 12.70
CA ASN A 106 11.63 -3.97 12.88
C ASN A 106 10.26 -3.40 13.29
N ASN A 107 10.24 -2.41 14.18
CA ASN A 107 9.01 -1.71 14.55
C ASN A 107 8.39 -0.97 13.35
N MET A 108 9.22 -0.32 12.54
CA MET A 108 8.78 0.35 11.32
C MET A 108 8.21 -0.63 10.30
N LYS A 109 8.88 -1.78 10.10
CA LYS A 109 8.37 -2.89 9.28
C LYS A 109 6.99 -3.33 9.76
N LEU A 110 6.84 -3.59 11.06
CA LEU A 110 5.59 -4.08 11.63
C LEU A 110 4.45 -3.07 11.45
N ARG A 111 4.69 -1.79 11.77
CA ARG A 111 3.68 -0.73 11.66
C ARG A 111 3.20 -0.56 10.22
N ASN A 112 4.12 -0.56 9.25
CA ASN A 112 3.79 -0.39 7.84
C ASN A 112 3.07 -1.63 7.26
N LEU A 113 3.42 -2.84 7.73
CA LEU A 113 2.69 -4.05 7.38
C LEU A 113 1.26 -4.04 7.92
N ILE A 114 1.07 -3.66 9.18
CA ILE A 114 -0.27 -3.56 9.79
C ILE A 114 -1.13 -2.58 8.99
N LEU A 115 -0.60 -1.39 8.69
CA LEU A 115 -1.31 -0.39 7.88
C LEU A 115 -1.70 -0.95 6.51
N GLY A 116 -0.79 -1.67 5.86
CA GLY A 116 -1.06 -2.22 4.55
C GLY A 116 -2.12 -3.31 4.52
N TYR A 117 -2.10 -4.23 5.50
CA TYR A 117 -3.14 -5.24 5.64
C TYR A 117 -4.50 -4.63 6.00
N LEU A 118 -4.51 -3.59 6.83
CA LEU A 118 -5.72 -2.87 7.21
C LEU A 118 -6.35 -2.19 5.98
N LEU A 119 -5.54 -1.55 5.14
CA LEU A 119 -6.00 -0.92 3.89
C LEU A 119 -6.59 -1.95 2.93
N MET A 120 -5.90 -3.08 2.69
CA MET A 120 -6.42 -4.17 1.86
C MET A 120 -7.73 -4.74 2.43
N GLY A 121 -7.87 -4.80 3.76
CA GLY A 121 -9.10 -5.20 4.44
C GLY A 121 -10.26 -4.26 4.16
N ILE A 122 -10.02 -2.94 4.21
CA ILE A 122 -11.03 -1.93 3.86
C ILE A 122 -11.43 -2.04 2.39
N GLU A 123 -10.47 -2.15 1.48
CA GLU A 123 -10.74 -2.34 0.04
C GLU A 123 -11.59 -3.58 -0.22
N SER A 124 -11.27 -4.69 0.44
CA SER A 124 -12.02 -5.94 0.35
C SER A 124 -13.46 -5.78 0.89
N LEU A 125 -13.62 -5.07 2.00
CA LEU A 125 -14.93 -4.75 2.58
C LEU A 125 -15.77 -3.90 1.61
N VAL A 126 -15.18 -2.89 0.98
CA VAL A 126 -15.85 -2.04 -0.01
C VAL A 126 -16.27 -2.85 -1.23
N ALA A 127 -15.39 -3.69 -1.78
CA ALA A 127 -15.74 -4.57 -2.88
C ALA A 127 -16.90 -5.52 -2.52
N TYR A 128 -16.89 -6.08 -1.30
CA TYR A 128 -17.97 -6.91 -0.79
C TYR A 128 -19.29 -6.15 -0.68
N LEU A 129 -19.28 -4.91 -0.16
CA LEU A 129 -20.47 -4.06 -0.07
C LEU A 129 -21.04 -3.72 -1.45
N ILE A 130 -20.17 -3.40 -2.43
CA ILE A 130 -20.59 -3.15 -3.81
C ILE A 130 -21.24 -4.41 -4.39
N PHE A 131 -20.64 -5.58 -4.19
CA PHE A 131 -21.19 -6.85 -4.67
C PHE A 131 -22.53 -7.20 -4.02
N PHE A 132 -22.69 -6.95 -2.71
CA PHE A 132 -23.95 -7.18 -2.00
C PHE A 132 -25.04 -6.18 -2.43
N SER A 133 -24.67 -4.97 -2.84
CA SER A 133 -25.61 -3.93 -3.31
C SER A 133 -26.15 -4.15 -4.74
N LEU A 134 -25.71 -5.21 -5.42
CA LEU A 134 -25.80 -5.48 -6.85
C LEU A 134 -26.95 -6.44 -7.21
#